data_AF-A0A7C2X7R8-F1
#
_entry.id   AF-A0A7C2X7R8-F1
#
_cell.length_a   1.000
_cell.length_b   1.000
_cell.length_c   1.000
_cell.angle_alpha   90.00
_cell.angle_beta   90.00
_cell.angle_gamma   90.00
#
_symmetry.space_group_name_H-M   'P 1'
#
loop_
_entity.id
_entity.type
_entity.pdbx_description
1 polymer ?
#
loop_
_entity_poly.entity_id
_entity_poly.type
_entity_poly.pdbx_seq_one_letter_code
_entity_poly.pdbx_strand_id
1 'polypeptide(L)' 'MADIVNLNRGRKKKRAAQKEKSAAVNRAKFGRTKAEKSLENAKREKLNRLTDEHRLDED' A
#
# COMPACT_ATOMS: atom_id res chain seq x y z
N MET A 1 -25.85 -37.80 3.46
CA MET A 1 -25.54 -36.45 3.96
C MET A 1 -24.68 -35.79 2.88
N ALA A 2 -25.19 -34.80 2.16
CA ALA A 2 -24.45 -34.19 1.06
C ALA A 2 -23.65 -33.00 1.58
N ASP A 3 -22.34 -33.00 1.36
CA ASP A 3 -21.48 -31.85 1.67
C ASP A 3 -21.76 -30.71 0.69
N ILE A 4 -22.51 -29.71 1.15
CA ILE A 4 -22.81 -28.51 0.37
C ILE A 4 -21.57 -27.61 0.38
N VAL A 5 -20.71 -27.76 -0.61
CA VAL A 5 -19.51 -26.93 -0.76
C VAL A 5 -19.86 -25.57 -1.35
N ASN A 6 -19.61 -24.50 -0.58
CA ASN A 6 -19.81 -23.14 -1.05
C ASN A 6 -18.68 -22.69 -1.99
N LEU A 7 -18.94 -22.75 -3.30
CA LEU A 7 -18.00 -22.36 -4.35
C LEU A 7 -17.62 -20.87 -4.30
N ASN A 8 -18.49 -19.99 -3.81
CA ASN A 8 -18.19 -18.55 -3.69
C ASN A 8 -17.07 -18.29 -2.66
N ARG A 9 -17.09 -19.01 -1.53
CA ARG A 9 -16.00 -18.97 -0.54
C ARG A 9 -14.69 -19.49 -1.14
N GLY A 10 -14.74 -20.58 -1.91
CA GLY A 10 -13.58 -21.12 -2.62
C GLY A 10 -12.97 -20.12 -3.61
N ARG A 11 -13.81 -19.50 -4.46
CA ARG A 11 -13.40 -18.45 -5.40
C ARG A 11 -12.82 -17.22 -4.68
N LYS A 12 -13.40 -16.81 -3.55
CA LYS A 12 -12.88 -15.69 -2.73
C LYS A 12 -11.49 -16.00 -2.19
N LYS A 13 -11.27 -17.20 -1.65
CA LYS A 13 -9.94 -17.65 -1.17
C LYS A 13 -8.91 -17.64 -2.30
N LYS A 14 -9.26 -18.18 -3.48
CA LYS A 14 -8.35 -18.18 -4.66
C LYS A 14 -7.97 -16.76 -5.09
N ARG A 15 -8.94 -15.84 -5.14
CA ARG A 15 -8.67 -14.42 -5.46
C ARG A 15 -7.79 -13.74 -4.42
N ALA A 16 -7.99 -14.03 -3.14
CA ALA A 16 -7.14 -13.49 -2.08
C ALA A 16 -5.69 -13.98 -2.21
N ALA A 17 -5.48 -15.28 -2.43
CA ALA A 17 -4.15 -15.85 -2.63
C ALA A 17 -3.44 -15.28 -3.88
N GLN A 18 -4.16 -15.05 -4.99
CA GLN A 18 -3.59 -14.41 -6.18
C GLN A 18 -3.15 -12.96 -5.91
N LYS A 19 -3.96 -12.19 -5.16
CA LYS A 19 -3.59 -10.83 -4.76
C LYS A 19 -2.36 -10.80 -3.85
N GLU A 20 -2.21 -11.78 -2.97
CA GLU A 20 -1.04 -11.89 -2.10
C GLU A 20 0.23 -12.20 -2.91
N LYS A 21 0.15 -13.12 -3.88
CA LYS A 21 1.26 -13.42 -4.79
C LYS A 21 1.70 -12.19 -5.59
N SER A 22 0.77 -11.43 -6.16
CA SER A 22 1.11 -10.20 -6.88
C SER A 22 1.69 -9.14 -5.96
N ALA A 23 1.19 -9.03 -4.72
CA ALA A 23 1.77 -8.14 -3.71
C ALA A 23 3.21 -8.53 -3.37
N ALA A 24 3.51 -9.82 -3.18
CA ALA A 24 4.87 -10.31 -2.92
C ALA A 24 5.82 -10.00 -4.09
N VAL A 25 5.37 -10.24 -5.33
CA VAL A 25 6.14 -9.89 -6.54
C VAL A 25 6.40 -8.39 -6.61
N ASN A 26 5.40 -7.55 -6.30
CA ASN A 26 5.57 -6.10 -6.30
C ASN A 26 6.51 -5.61 -5.18
N ARG A 27 6.48 -6.24 -4.00
CA ARG A 27 7.46 -5.96 -2.93
C ARG A 27 8.89 -6.27 -3.38
N ALA A 28 9.08 -7.42 -4.03
CA ALA A 28 10.39 -7.81 -4.55
C ALA A 28 10.86 -6.90 -5.71
N LYS A 29 9.96 -6.58 -6.66
CA LYS A 29 10.30 -5.77 -7.84
C LYS A 29 10.56 -4.30 -7.53
N PHE A 30 9.73 -3.70 -6.67
CA PHE A 30 9.76 -2.26 -6.43
C PHE A 30 10.40 -1.88 -5.09
N GLY A 31 10.72 -2.86 -4.25
CA GLY A 31 11.43 -2.68 -2.97
C GLY A 31 10.67 -1.94 -1.88
N ARG A 32 9.60 -1.20 -2.21
CA ARG A 32 8.80 -0.41 -1.26
C ARG A 32 7.33 -0.82 -1.25
N THR A 33 6.80 -1.04 -0.06
CA THR A 33 5.38 -1.27 0.19
C THR A 33 4.58 0.03 0.07
N LYS A 34 3.25 -0.07 -0.07
CA LYS A 34 2.36 1.10 -0.08
C LYS A 34 2.47 1.90 1.22
N ALA A 35 2.62 1.23 2.36
CA ALA A 35 2.76 1.85 3.67
C ALA A 35 4.05 2.67 3.77
N GLU A 36 5.17 2.12 3.30
CA GLU A 36 6.46 2.82 3.27
C GLU A 36 6.42 4.05 2.35
N LYS A 37 5.82 3.93 1.17
CA LYS A 37 5.62 5.07 0.26
C LYS A 37 4.77 6.17 0.91
N SER A 38 3.70 5.79 1.59
CA SER A 38 2.83 6.74 2.29
C SER A 38 3.57 7.46 3.42
N LEU A 39 4.38 6.74 4.18
CA LEU A 39 5.18 7.29 5.27
C LEU A 39 6.26 8.24 4.74
N GLU A 40 6.94 7.88 3.66
CA GLU A 40 7.94 8.74 3.01
C GLU A 40 7.31 10.02 2.47
N ASN A 41 6.14 9.92 1.83
CA ASN A 41 5.41 11.10 1.35
C ASN A 41 5.00 12.02 2.51
N ALA A 42 4.44 11.48 3.58
CA ALA A 42 4.07 12.28 4.76
C ALA A 42 5.29 12.96 5.41
N LYS A 43 6.45 12.29 5.44
CA LYS A 43 7.71 12.90 5.91
C LYS A 43 8.15 14.04 4.99
N ARG A 44 8.10 13.86 3.67
CA ARG A 44 8.44 14.91 2.70
C ARG A 44 7.51 16.11 2.82
N GLU A 45 6.20 15.88 2.92
CA GLU A 45 5.22 16.95 3.12
C GLU A 45 5.48 17.73 4.41
N LYS A 46 5.81 17.04 5.51
CA LYS A 46 6.16 17.70 6.77
C LYS A 46 7.43 18.55 6.62
N LEU A 47 8.46 18.03 5.95
CA LEU A 47 9.70 18.78 5.72
C LEU A 47 9.45 20.00 4.85
N ASN A 48 8.69 19.86 3.75
CA ASN A 48 8.34 20.96 2.88
C ASN A 48 7.57 22.04 3.65
N ARG A 49 6.55 21.65 4.42
CA ARG A 49 5.79 22.61 5.24
C ARG A 49 6.68 23.35 6.24
N LEU A 50 7.59 22.64 6.90
CA LEU A 50 8.53 23.26 7.84
C LEU A 50 9.45 24.24 7.12
N THR A 51 9.97 23.90 5.93
CA THR A 51 10.80 24.83 5.17
C THR A 51 10.01 26.02 4.62
N ASP A 52 8.76 25.82 4.24
CA ASP A 52 7.88 26.89 3.75
C ASP A 52 7.48 27.84 4.88
N GLU A 53 7.19 27.33 6.09
CA GLU A 53 6.95 28.16 7.29
C GLU A 53 8.17 28.99 7.71
N HIS A 54 9.38 28.55 7.34
CA HIS A 54 10.62 29.26 7.62
C HIS A 54 11.11 30.14 6.47
N ARG A 55 10.38 30.20 5.34
CA ARG A 55 10.64 31.19 4.30
C ARG A 55 10.10 32.54 4.79
N LEU A 56 11.01 33.50 4.92
CA LEU A 56 10.61 34.91 4.91
C LEU A 56 10.22 35.22 3.47
N ASP A 57 8.94 35.50 3.24
CA ASP A 57 8.51 36.12 2.00
C ASP A 57 9.24 37.47 1.90
N GLU A 58 10.14 37.60 0.92
CA GLU A 58 10.84 38.85 0.63
C GLU A 58 9.83 39.81 -0.03
N ASP A 59 9.16 40.60 0.81
CA ASP A 59 8.52 41.87 0.43
C ASP A 59 9.48 43.05 0.64
#